data_AF-A0A957ANV2-F1
#
_entry.id   AF-A0A957ANV2-F1
#
_cell.length_a   1.000
_cell.length_b   1.000
_cell.length_c   1.000
_cell.angle_alpha   90.00
_cell.angle_beta   90.00
_cell.angle_gamma   90.00
#
_symmetry.space_group_name_H-M   'P 1'
#
loop_
_entity.id
_entity.type
_entity.pdbx_description
1 polymer ?
#
loop_
_entity_poly.entity_id
_entity_poly.type
_entity_poly.pdbx_seq_one_letter_code
_entity_poly.pdbx_strand_id
1 'polypeptide(L)'
;MEPLPVDIFQLRRRDPAAWSALLARYPETNDAIVTAVTSEALCETTLAFPSRAVDCSHHLRRYVLTLAGCSDPITFIAKQTNAIEARFYSLYGDPPGTAIPRCHYAHLDGDDSWIVLDDVPDHFPPAAWVPAQVDGIVETLARFHAAHWQHEADDGTARA
;
A
#
# COMPACT_ATOMS: atom_id res chain seq x y z
N MET A 1 22.48 -12.28 -5.54
CA MET A 1 22.55 -10.99 -6.24
C MET A 1 21.69 -10.06 -5.41
N GLU A 2 22.27 -9.05 -4.76
CA GLU A 2 21.45 -8.11 -3.98
C GLU A 2 20.52 -7.33 -4.93
N PRO A 3 19.24 -7.14 -4.58
CA PRO A 3 18.31 -6.40 -5.43
C PRO A 3 18.80 -4.95 -5.53
N LEU A 4 18.79 -4.42 -6.75
CA LEU A 4 19.15 -3.02 -6.99
C LEU A 4 18.29 -2.09 -6.12
N PRO A 5 18.86 -0.99 -5.60
CA PRO A 5 18.10 -0.03 -4.81
C PRO A 5 16.98 0.54 -5.68
N VAL A 6 15.75 0.45 -5.18
CA VAL A 6 14.56 1.00 -5.85
C VAL A 6 14.37 2.44 -5.38
N ASP A 7 14.47 3.37 -6.33
CA ASP A 7 14.27 4.81 -6.09
C ASP A 7 12.79 5.18 -6.27
N ILE A 8 12.24 5.85 -5.25
CA ILE A 8 10.89 6.41 -5.25
C ILE A 8 10.63 7.32 -6.47
N PHE A 9 11.61 8.14 -6.88
CA PHE A 9 11.42 9.06 -8.00
C PHE A 9 11.22 8.32 -9.31
N GLN A 10 11.89 7.18 -9.49
CA GLN A 10 11.73 6.32 -10.66
C GLN A 10 10.36 5.62 -10.66
N LEU A 11 9.93 5.09 -9.51
CA LEU A 11 8.60 4.50 -9.38
C LEU A 11 7.49 5.50 -9.69
N ARG A 12 7.55 6.71 -9.11
CA ARG A 12 6.61 7.82 -9.36
C ARG A 12 6.61 8.28 -10.82
N ARG A 13 7.75 8.21 -11.49
CA ARG A 13 7.89 8.53 -12.92
C ARG A 13 7.42 7.41 -13.84
N ARG A 14 6.98 6.27 -13.30
CA ARG A 14 6.50 5.08 -14.03
C ARG A 14 7.63 4.41 -14.82
N ASP A 15 8.84 4.40 -14.28
CA ASP A 15 10.00 3.75 -14.90
C ASP A 15 9.86 2.21 -14.84
N PRO A 16 9.71 1.50 -15.97
CA PRO A 16 9.54 0.04 -15.98
C PRO A 16 10.71 -0.71 -15.35
N ALA A 17 11.94 -0.19 -15.42
CA ALA A 17 13.10 -0.84 -14.83
C ALA A 17 13.04 -0.81 -13.29
N ALA A 18 12.62 0.31 -12.71
CA ALA A 18 12.45 0.43 -11.27
C ALA A 18 11.30 -0.45 -10.75
N TRP A 19 10.19 -0.54 -11.49
CA TRP A 19 9.09 -1.44 -11.17
C TRP A 19 9.49 -2.92 -11.30
N SER A 20 10.30 -3.28 -12.30
CA SER A 20 10.87 -4.63 -12.40
C SER A 20 11.78 -4.95 -11.22
N ALA A 21 12.62 -4.00 -10.80
CA ALA A 21 13.50 -4.16 -9.63
C ALA A 21 12.71 -4.27 -8.31
N LEU A 22 11.52 -3.66 -8.23
CA LEU A 22 10.61 -3.84 -7.10
C LEU A 22 10.03 -5.26 -7.07
N LEU A 23 9.51 -5.74 -8.20
CA LEU A 23 8.97 -7.11 -8.34
C LEU A 23 10.03 -8.19 -8.08
N ALA A 24 11.28 -7.92 -8.50
CA ALA A 24 12.42 -8.81 -8.26
C ALA A 24 12.67 -9.18 -6.78
N ARG A 25 12.14 -8.39 -5.84
CA ARG A 25 12.25 -8.64 -4.39
C ARG A 25 11.36 -9.77 -3.89
N TYR A 26 10.36 -10.15 -4.68
CA TYR A 26 9.34 -11.11 -4.32
C TYR A 26 9.54 -12.42 -5.09
N PRO A 27 9.63 -13.58 -4.41
CA PRO A 27 9.82 -14.86 -5.08
C PRO A 27 8.77 -15.15 -6.15
N GLU A 28 7.54 -14.67 -5.97
CA GLU A 28 6.44 -14.92 -6.91
C GLU A 28 6.57 -14.13 -8.22
N THR A 29 7.37 -13.06 -8.23
CA THR A 29 7.49 -12.13 -9.38
C THR A 29 8.94 -11.82 -9.75
N ASN A 30 9.89 -12.65 -9.32
CA ASN A 30 11.32 -12.36 -9.43
C ASN A 30 11.80 -12.23 -10.89
N ASP A 31 11.21 -13.04 -11.76
CA ASP A 31 11.48 -13.15 -13.19
C ASP A 31 10.55 -12.27 -14.05
N ALA A 32 9.66 -11.50 -13.42
CA ALA A 32 8.77 -10.58 -14.12
C ALA A 32 9.53 -9.35 -14.64
N ILE A 33 9.40 -9.09 -15.95
CA ILE A 33 9.96 -7.90 -16.60
C ILE A 33 8.82 -6.97 -16.97
N VAL A 34 8.79 -5.79 -16.36
CA VAL A 34 7.80 -4.74 -16.66
C VAL A 34 8.20 -4.03 -17.94
N THR A 35 7.29 -3.97 -18.91
CA THR A 35 7.50 -3.33 -20.22
C THR A 35 6.83 -1.96 -20.32
N ALA A 36 5.73 -1.78 -19.59
CA ALA A 36 5.03 -0.51 -19.52
C ALA A 36 4.36 -0.34 -18.16
N VAL A 37 4.23 0.91 -17.72
CA VAL A 37 3.57 1.27 -16.48
C VAL A 37 2.62 2.43 -16.75
N THR A 38 1.32 2.18 -16.59
CA THR A 38 0.30 3.23 -16.61
C THR A 38 -0.14 3.55 -15.19
N SER A 39 -0.80 4.70 -15.02
CA SER A 39 -1.32 5.10 -13.72
C SER A 39 -2.64 5.82 -13.88
N GLU A 40 -3.61 5.50 -13.03
CA GLU A 40 -4.86 6.24 -12.89
C GLU A 40 -4.97 6.82 -11.47
N ALA A 41 -5.63 7.97 -11.35
CA ALA A 41 -5.92 8.57 -10.05
C ALA A 41 -7.17 7.92 -9.46
N LEU A 42 -7.11 7.45 -8.22
CA LEU A 42 -8.24 6.79 -7.54
C LEU A 42 -9.10 7.78 -6.74
N CYS A 43 -9.24 9.01 -7.22
CA CYS A 43 -10.01 10.04 -6.51
C CYS A 43 -11.51 9.80 -6.67
N GLU A 44 -12.21 9.46 -5.59
CA GLU A 44 -13.63 9.71 -5.50
C GLU A 44 -13.87 11.16 -5.10
N THR A 45 -14.56 11.91 -5.97
CA THR A 45 -15.06 13.24 -5.60
C THR A 45 -16.22 13.05 -4.63
N THR A 46 -15.96 12.91 -3.35
CA THR A 46 -17.03 12.99 -2.36
C THR A 46 -17.46 14.45 -2.28
N LEU A 47 -18.60 14.78 -2.92
CA LEU A 47 -19.29 16.06 -2.74
C LEU A 47 -19.81 16.16 -1.31
N ALA A 48 -18.93 16.48 -0.37
CA ALA A 48 -19.33 16.90 0.97
C ALA A 48 -19.85 18.35 0.88
N PHE A 49 -21.16 18.51 0.97
CA PHE A 49 -21.81 19.81 1.19
C PHE A 49 -21.41 20.41 2.56
N PRO A 50 -21.32 21.74 2.71
CA PRO A 50 -20.81 22.75 1.80
C PRO A 50 -19.35 23.15 2.16
N SER A 51 -18.56 23.47 1.14
CA SER A 51 -17.32 24.24 1.24
C SER A 51 -16.11 23.57 1.89
N ARG A 52 -15.66 22.46 1.31
CA ARG A 52 -14.25 22.28 0.90
C ARG A 52 -14.19 21.05 0.00
N ALA A 53 -13.83 21.24 -1.27
CA ALA A 53 -13.28 20.13 -2.04
C ALA A 53 -12.10 19.59 -1.23
N VAL A 54 -12.20 18.37 -0.73
CA VAL A 54 -11.02 17.69 -0.18
C VAL A 54 -10.08 17.57 -1.37
N ASP A 55 -8.89 18.13 -1.22
CA ASP A 55 -7.89 18.17 -2.28
C ASP A 55 -7.39 16.74 -2.51
N CYS A 56 -8.12 15.98 -3.33
CA CYS A 56 -7.80 14.59 -3.67
C CYS A 56 -6.56 14.50 -4.57
N SER A 57 -5.91 15.61 -4.90
CA SER A 57 -5.36 15.82 -6.23
C SER A 57 -4.19 14.92 -6.61
N HIS A 58 -3.35 14.42 -5.69
CA HIS A 58 -2.14 13.68 -6.12
C HIS A 58 -1.71 12.50 -5.26
N HIS A 59 -2.39 12.23 -4.16
CA HIS A 59 -1.84 11.34 -3.14
C HIS A 59 -2.16 9.87 -3.34
N LEU A 60 -3.20 9.48 -4.10
CA LEU A 60 -3.57 8.07 -4.30
C LEU A 60 -3.68 7.73 -5.79
N ARG A 61 -2.93 6.73 -6.23
CA ARG A 61 -2.92 6.29 -7.64
C ARG A 61 -2.92 4.77 -7.74
N ARG A 62 -3.63 4.23 -8.72
CA ARG A 62 -3.45 2.84 -9.15
C ARG A 62 -2.42 2.81 -10.26
N TYR A 63 -1.42 1.96 -10.12
CA TYR A 63 -0.44 1.64 -11.14
C TYR A 63 -0.83 0.33 -11.79
N VAL A 64 -0.78 0.26 -13.12
CA VAL A 64 -1.05 -0.95 -13.90
C VAL A 64 0.21 -1.27 -14.68
N LEU A 65 0.78 -2.44 -14.41
CA LEU A 65 2.06 -2.89 -14.94
C LEU A 65 1.80 -3.93 -16.02
N THR A 66 2.27 -3.66 -17.23
CA THR A 66 2.30 -4.64 -18.32
C THR A 66 3.62 -5.39 -18.27
N LEU A 67 3.56 -6.72 -18.29
CA LEU A 67 4.74 -7.58 -18.22
C LEU A 67 5.11 -8.17 -19.58
N ALA A 68 6.39 -8.47 -19.78
CA ALA A 68 6.85 -9.18 -20.96
C ALA A 68 6.33 -10.63 -20.95
N GLY A 69 5.63 -11.03 -22.01
CA GLY A 69 5.14 -12.41 -22.15
C GLY A 69 3.89 -12.76 -21.32
N CYS A 70 3.29 -11.79 -20.62
CA CYS A 70 2.03 -11.98 -19.90
C CYS A 70 0.93 -11.07 -20.47
N SER A 71 -0.27 -11.62 -20.66
CA SER A 71 -1.46 -10.84 -21.05
C SER A 71 -2.04 -10.04 -19.89
N ASP A 72 -1.92 -10.59 -18.68
CA ASP A 72 -2.61 -10.08 -17.51
C ASP A 72 -1.70 -9.09 -16.79
N PRO A 73 -2.16 -7.84 -16.55
CA PRO A 73 -1.36 -6.86 -15.85
C PRO A 73 -1.35 -7.13 -14.35
N ILE A 74 -0.30 -6.66 -13.67
CA ILE A 74 -0.27 -6.56 -12.21
C ILE A 74 -0.67 -5.15 -11.83
N THR A 75 -1.52 -5.00 -10.82
CA THR A 75 -1.94 -3.69 -10.31
C THR A 75 -1.47 -3.46 -8.88
N PHE A 76 -1.16 -2.20 -8.58
CA PHE A 76 -0.77 -1.74 -7.25
C PHE A 76 -1.46 -0.43 -6.92
N ILE A 77 -1.72 -0.18 -5.64
CA ILE A 77 -2.09 1.14 -5.14
C ILE A 77 -0.85 1.80 -4.57
N ALA A 78 -0.57 3.04 -4.96
CA ALA A 78 0.46 3.82 -4.32
C ALA A 78 -0.09 5.10 -3.70
N LYS A 79 0.40 5.40 -2.49
CA LYS A 79 -0.09 6.49 -1.67
C LYS A 79 1.05 7.37 -1.16
N GLN A 80 0.97 8.68 -1.39
CA GLN A 80 1.76 9.66 -0.63
C GLN A 80 1.06 9.90 0.71
N THR A 81 1.84 9.87 1.78
CA THR A 81 1.37 9.91 3.16
C THR A 81 2.48 10.43 4.10
N ASN A 82 2.23 10.40 5.41
CA ASN A 82 3.21 10.66 6.44
C ASN A 82 3.96 9.39 6.88
N ALA A 83 5.03 9.60 7.64
CA ALA A 83 5.92 8.54 8.12
C ALA A 83 5.23 7.55 9.08
N ILE A 84 4.19 7.98 9.80
CA ILE A 84 3.47 7.13 10.76
C ILE A 84 2.64 6.10 9.98
N GLU A 85 1.84 6.56 9.03
CA GLU A 85 1.04 5.66 8.18
C GLU A 85 1.94 4.76 7.32
N ALA A 86 3.03 5.30 6.76
CA ALA A 86 3.97 4.50 5.99
C ALA A 86 4.63 3.39 6.83
N ARG A 87 5.00 3.68 8.09
CA ARG A 87 5.48 2.67 9.03
C ARG A 87 4.41 1.64 9.38
N PHE A 88 3.18 2.07 9.59
CA PHE A 88 2.06 1.17 9.87
C PHE A 88 1.93 0.10 8.78
N TYR A 89 1.83 0.51 7.51
CA TYR A 89 1.72 -0.45 6.41
C TYR A 89 2.97 -1.31 6.24
N SER A 90 4.17 -0.73 6.44
CA SER A 90 5.42 -1.48 6.39
C SER A 90 5.54 -2.56 7.48
N LEU A 91 4.92 -2.36 8.65
CA LEU A 91 4.99 -3.28 9.78
C LEU A 91 3.86 -4.31 9.78
N TYR A 92 2.67 -3.93 9.29
CA TYR A 92 1.44 -4.69 9.50
C TYR A 92 0.74 -5.13 8.21
N GLY A 93 1.26 -4.73 7.05
CA GLY A 93 0.83 -5.26 5.75
C GLY A 93 1.18 -6.75 5.57
N ASP A 94 1.87 -7.38 6.52
CA ASP A 94 2.19 -8.81 6.51
C ASP A 94 2.31 -9.26 7.98
N PRO A 95 1.33 -10.03 8.54
CA PRO A 95 1.11 -11.42 8.17
C PRO A 95 -0.36 -11.78 7.85
N PRO A 96 -0.61 -13.01 7.33
CA PRO A 96 -1.94 -13.51 7.01
C PRO A 96 -2.94 -13.34 8.16
N GLY A 97 -4.08 -12.73 7.84
CA GLY A 97 -5.20 -12.57 8.74
C GLY A 97 -5.57 -11.11 9.01
N THR A 98 -4.67 -10.14 8.82
CA THR A 98 -4.98 -8.74 9.17
C THR A 98 -5.90 -8.04 8.18
N ALA A 99 -6.24 -8.64 7.02
CA ALA A 99 -6.98 -7.98 5.93
C ALA A 99 -6.43 -6.59 5.52
N ILE A 100 -5.22 -6.24 6.00
CA ILE A 100 -4.48 -5.05 5.63
C ILE A 100 -3.72 -5.41 4.34
N PRO A 101 -3.80 -4.60 3.28
CA PRO A 101 -3.07 -4.83 2.04
C PRO A 101 -1.57 -4.96 2.27
N ARG A 102 -0.92 -5.87 1.52
CA ARG A 102 0.53 -6.04 1.61
C ARG A 102 1.25 -4.78 1.21
N CYS A 103 2.22 -4.36 2.01
CA CYS A 103 3.11 -3.26 1.68
C CYS A 103 4.32 -3.77 0.90
N HIS A 104 4.39 -3.42 -0.38
CA HIS A 104 5.49 -3.80 -1.27
C HIS A 104 6.69 -2.86 -1.19
N TYR A 105 6.43 -1.61 -0.83
CA TYR A 105 7.47 -0.60 -0.72
C TYR A 105 7.03 0.48 0.25
N ALA A 106 7.95 0.95 1.07
CA ALA A 106 7.77 2.13 1.92
C ALA A 106 9.00 3.02 1.83
N HIS A 107 8.77 4.30 1.52
CA HIS A 107 9.73 5.38 1.63
C HIS A 107 9.30 6.28 2.78
N LEU A 108 10.21 6.52 3.72
CA LEU A 108 9.94 7.32 4.92
C LEU A 108 10.64 8.68 4.80
N ASP A 109 9.85 9.73 4.62
CA ASP A 109 10.33 11.11 4.51
C ASP A 109 9.30 12.10 5.07
N GLY A 110 9.12 12.11 6.40
CA GLY A 110 8.17 13.01 7.06
C GLY A 110 6.76 12.92 6.45
N ASP A 111 6.20 14.06 6.04
CA ASP A 111 4.89 14.19 5.38
C ASP A 111 4.90 13.86 3.87
N ASP A 112 6.08 13.59 3.30
CA ASP A 112 6.30 13.18 1.91
C ASP A 112 6.62 11.69 1.79
N SER A 113 6.35 10.92 2.85
CA SER A 113 6.45 9.46 2.83
C SER A 113 5.54 8.86 1.76
N TRP A 114 5.89 7.66 1.32
CA TRP A 114 5.18 7.04 0.20
C TRP A 114 5.18 5.52 0.32
N ILE A 115 4.05 4.91 -0.01
CA ILE A 115 3.88 3.46 0.06
C ILE A 115 3.34 2.90 -1.25
N VAL A 116 3.69 1.64 -1.51
CA VAL A 116 3.10 0.79 -2.56
C VAL A 116 2.44 -0.39 -1.87
N LEU A 117 1.16 -0.59 -2.13
CA LEU A 117 0.32 -1.61 -1.55
C LEU A 117 -0.25 -2.52 -2.65
N ASP A 118 -0.69 -3.72 -2.27
CA ASP A 118 -1.60 -4.51 -3.10
C ASP A 118 -2.79 -3.65 -3.57
N ASP A 119 -3.21 -3.86 -4.82
CA ASP A 119 -4.47 -3.29 -5.28
C ASP A 119 -5.67 -4.01 -4.65
N VAL A 120 -6.73 -3.24 -4.43
CA VAL A 120 -8.01 -3.74 -3.91
C VAL A 120 -9.04 -3.46 -5.01
N PRO A 121 -9.35 -4.44 -5.89
CA PRO A 121 -10.17 -4.21 -7.07
C PRO A 121 -11.60 -3.75 -6.72
N ASP A 122 -12.10 -4.07 -5.53
CA ASP A 122 -13.42 -3.70 -5.02
C ASP A 122 -13.34 -2.68 -3.86
N HIS A 123 -12.56 -1.61 -4.03
CA HIS A 123 -12.58 -0.52 -3.06
C HIS A 123 -13.93 0.20 -3.08
N PHE A 124 -14.75 -0.03 -2.04
CA PHE A 124 -16.00 0.70 -1.84
C PHE A 124 -15.79 1.87 -0.88
N PRO A 125 -16.36 3.06 -1.15
CA PRO A 125 -16.37 4.13 -0.17
C PRO A 125 -17.13 3.73 1.08
N PRO A 126 -16.82 4.33 2.24
CA PRO A 126 -17.57 4.11 3.48
C PRO A 126 -19.08 4.30 3.33
N ALA A 127 -19.53 5.20 2.44
CA ALA A 127 -20.95 5.43 2.17
C ALA A 127 -21.65 4.27 1.44
N ALA A 128 -20.90 3.40 0.76
CA ALA A 128 -21.40 2.23 0.05
C ALA A 128 -21.19 0.93 0.84
N TRP A 129 -20.68 0.99 2.07
CA TRP A 129 -20.44 -0.20 2.87
C TRP A 129 -21.75 -0.86 3.31
N VAL A 130 -21.80 -2.19 3.18
CA VAL A 130 -22.89 -3.00 3.73
C VAL A 130 -22.51 -3.50 5.13
N PRO A 131 -23.49 -3.83 6.01
CA PRO A 131 -23.20 -4.24 7.39
C PRO A 131 -22.14 -5.33 7.53
N ALA A 132 -22.19 -6.36 6.68
CA ALA A 132 -21.21 -7.45 6.70
C ALA A 132 -19.76 -6.98 6.45
N GLN A 133 -19.56 -5.93 5.64
CA GLN A 133 -18.23 -5.35 5.42
C GLN A 133 -17.76 -4.59 6.66
N VAL A 134 -18.67 -3.88 7.33
CA VAL A 134 -18.37 -3.19 8.59
C VAL A 134 -17.96 -4.19 9.66
N ASP A 135 -18.72 -5.28 9.81
CA ASP A 135 -18.42 -6.34 10.77
C ASP A 135 -17.03 -6.96 10.52
N GLY A 136 -16.69 -7.22 9.25
CA GLY A 136 -15.36 -7.73 8.87
C GLY A 136 -14.22 -6.75 9.19
N ILE A 137 -14.44 -5.45 9.06
CA ILE A 137 -13.48 -4.41 9.48
C ILE A 137 -13.33 -4.41 11.00
N VAL A 138 -14.42 -4.46 11.75
CA VAL A 138 -14.39 -4.48 13.22
C VAL A 138 -13.67 -5.72 13.73
N GLU A 139 -13.95 -6.90 13.17
CA GLU A 139 -13.26 -8.15 13.51
C GLU A 139 -11.75 -8.07 13.22
N THR A 140 -11.40 -7.46 12.10
CA THR A 140 -10.00 -7.22 11.72
C THR A 140 -9.29 -6.29 12.69
N LEU A 141 -9.91 -5.16 13.04
CA LEU A 141 -9.38 -4.22 14.03
C LEU A 141 -9.25 -4.87 15.41
N ALA A 142 -10.22 -5.69 15.80
CA ALA A 142 -10.17 -6.43 17.07
C ALA A 142 -9.01 -7.43 17.10
N ARG A 143 -8.77 -8.18 16.01
CA ARG A 143 -7.64 -9.10 15.90
C ARG A 143 -6.30 -8.38 15.90
N PHE A 144 -6.19 -7.29 15.14
CA PHE A 144 -5.01 -6.43 15.13
C PHE A 144 -4.69 -5.91 16.54
N HIS A 145 -5.70 -5.35 17.19
CA HIS A 145 -5.60 -4.86 18.56
C HIS A 145 -5.19 -5.96 19.54
N ALA A 146 -5.83 -7.14 19.48
CA ALA A 146 -5.51 -8.26 20.35
C ALA A 146 -4.08 -8.77 20.16
N ALA A 147 -3.54 -8.78 18.93
CA ALA A 147 -2.17 -9.18 18.65
C ALA A 147 -1.11 -8.24 19.25
N HIS A 148 -1.47 -6.98 19.50
CA HIS A 148 -0.54 -5.93 19.95
C HIS A 148 -0.85 -5.33 21.34
N TRP A 149 -1.95 -5.75 21.99
CA TRP A 149 -2.43 -5.22 23.28
C TRP A 149 -1.42 -5.29 24.45
N GLN A 150 -0.40 -6.15 24.37
CA GLN A 150 0.63 -6.31 25.41
C GLN A 150 2.07 -6.19 24.89
N HIS A 151 2.29 -5.76 23.65
CA HIS A 151 3.66 -5.61 23.12
C HIS A 151 4.49 -4.53 23.84
N GLU A 152 3.85 -3.64 24.60
CA GLU A 152 4.55 -2.66 25.46
C GLU A 152 5.14 -3.27 26.76
N ALA A 153 4.81 -4.52 27.10
CA ALA A 153 5.23 -5.11 28.38
C ALA A 153 6.61 -5.80 28.36
N ASP A 154 7.16 -6.12 27.18
CA ASP A 154 8.41 -6.89 27.05
C ASP A 154 9.65 -6.06 26.67
N ASP A 155 9.50 -4.77 26.34
CA ASP A 155 10.64 -3.87 26.06
C ASP A 155 11.27 -3.25 27.34
N GLY A 156 10.85 -3.72 28.52
CA GLY A 156 11.22 -3.18 29.83
C GLY A 156 12.08 -4.09 30.73
N THR A 157 12.39 -5.34 30.34
CA THR A 157 13.06 -6.32 31.22
C THR A 157 14.42 -6.80 30.72
N ALA A 158 15.19 -5.88 30.15
CA ALA A 158 16.63 -6.07 29.96
C ALA A 158 17.42 -4.86 30.48
N ARG A 159 17.29 -4.54 31.78
CA ARG A 159 18.30 -3.81 32.57
C ARG A 159 17.93 -3.78 34.06
N ALA A 160 18.39 -4.80 34.79
CA ALA A 160 18.97 -4.69 36.14
C ALA A 160 19.71 -5.99 36.45
#